data_AF-A0A1V6EZH1-F1
#
_entry.id   AF-A0A1V6EZH1-F1
#
_cell.length_a   1.000
_cell.length_b   1.000
_cell.length_c   1.000
_cell.angle_alpha   90.00
_cell.angle_beta   90.00
_cell.angle_gamma   90.00
#
_symmetry.space_group_name_H-M   'P 1'
#
loop_
_entity.id
_entity.type
_entity.pdbx_description
1 polymer ?
#
loop_
_entity_poly.entity_id
_entity_poly.type
_entity_poly.pdbx_seq_one_letter_code
_entity_poly.pdbx_strand_id
1 'polypeptide(L)'
;MSGVRVQETPSGAWARAGFTLIELLVATALLSIVMSSVYTLTHASLRTWNLAETGTDLYLEARNAVTLFAREYNNIVGRASHLFEGDEKEIVMFVLAQPMDLEEGEGRRLMRVRYFYNRNKNTLEREEALVETALPKRPTSADDIDRSRIKLAREYESVVADNVVDFKITYIWVPLPQDQFPDEPPVKVPPVYSERHRPLWGLPQGVELRMTFRNPDVEDQEYEVKVTLPMRAPTVRMRNEQLEEMFSADD
;
A
#
# COMPACT_ATOMS: atom_id res chain seq x y z
N MET A 1 52.94 -8.12 -65.01
CA MET A 1 51.60 -8.45 -65.56
C MET A 1 51.24 -9.85 -65.08
N SER A 2 50.46 -9.93 -64.00
CA SER A 2 50.04 -11.18 -63.35
C SER A 2 48.55 -11.33 -63.54
N GLY A 3 48.12 -12.34 -64.29
CA GLY A 3 46.73 -12.60 -64.62
C GLY A 3 45.99 -13.23 -63.44
N VAL A 4 44.98 -12.55 -62.91
CA VAL A 4 44.06 -13.05 -61.91
C VAL A 4 43.03 -13.94 -62.61
N ARG A 5 43.08 -15.26 -62.37
CA ARG A 5 42.03 -16.21 -62.76
C ARG A 5 40.87 -16.11 -61.79
N VAL A 6 39.73 -15.62 -62.27
CA VAL A 6 38.45 -15.70 -61.56
C VAL A 6 37.96 -17.15 -61.65
N GLN A 7 37.87 -17.84 -60.51
CA GLN A 7 37.21 -19.14 -60.41
C GLN A 7 35.69 -18.91 -60.40
N GLU A 8 35.02 -19.32 -61.47
CA GLU A 8 33.56 -19.40 -61.51
C GLU A 8 33.13 -20.53 -60.57
N THR A 9 32.54 -20.18 -59.43
CA THR A 9 31.85 -21.16 -58.58
C THR A 9 30.61 -21.64 -59.33
N PRO A 10 30.40 -22.96 -59.48
CA PRO A 10 29.20 -23.48 -60.11
C PRO A 10 27.99 -23.02 -59.29
N SER A 11 27.12 -22.24 -59.93
CA SER A 11 25.77 -21.96 -59.45
C SER A 11 25.03 -23.29 -59.37
N GLY A 12 25.15 -23.96 -58.23
CA GLY A 12 24.41 -25.17 -57.94
C GLY A 12 22.95 -24.88 -58.23
N ALA A 13 22.37 -25.59 -59.19
CA ALA A 13 20.94 -25.59 -59.41
C ALA A 13 20.31 -26.22 -58.16
N TRP A 14 19.96 -25.38 -57.18
CA TRP A 14 19.08 -25.77 -56.10
C TRP A 14 17.78 -26.17 -56.76
N ALA A 15 17.60 -27.49 -56.94
CA ALA A 15 16.38 -28.06 -57.46
C ALA A 15 15.23 -27.43 -56.67
N ARG A 16 14.35 -26.70 -57.36
CA ARG A 16 13.09 -26.21 -56.82
C ARG A 16 12.17 -27.41 -56.58
N ALA A 17 12.53 -28.26 -55.63
CA ALA A 17 11.65 -29.28 -55.10
C ALA A 17 10.59 -28.53 -54.29
N GLY A 18 9.41 -28.36 -54.86
CA GLY A 18 8.26 -27.87 -54.11
C GLY A 18 7.90 -28.87 -53.02
N PHE A 19 7.49 -28.37 -51.86
CA PHE A 19 6.97 -29.21 -50.79
C PHE A 19 5.72 -29.95 -51.29
N THR A 20 5.69 -31.24 -51.05
CA THR A 20 4.51 -32.06 -51.28
C THR A 20 3.42 -31.67 -50.27
N LEU A 21 2.16 -31.86 -50.63
CA LEU A 21 1.02 -31.55 -49.76
C LEU A 21 1.07 -32.36 -48.45
N ILE A 22 1.61 -33.57 -48.51
CA ILE A 22 1.81 -34.42 -47.33
C ILE A 22 2.91 -33.89 -46.40
N GLU A 23 4.01 -33.33 -46.93
CA GLU A 23 5.04 -32.70 -46.10
C GLU A 23 4.52 -31.46 -45.40
N LEU A 24 3.68 -30.65 -46.06
CA LEU A 24 3.01 -29.51 -45.42
C LEU A 24 2.06 -29.97 -44.30
N LEU A 25 1.31 -31.05 -44.52
CA LEU A 25 0.41 -31.61 -43.52
C LEU A 25 1.18 -32.16 -42.30
N VAL A 26 2.29 -32.87 -42.53
CA VAL A 26 3.16 -33.36 -41.45
C VAL A 26 3.84 -32.19 -40.72
N ALA A 27 4.35 -31.19 -41.43
CA ALA A 27 4.99 -30.03 -40.82
C ALA A 27 4.02 -29.24 -39.94
N THR A 28 2.78 -29.03 -40.40
CA THR A 28 1.74 -28.35 -39.60
C THR A 28 1.31 -29.16 -38.39
N ALA A 29 1.19 -30.49 -38.50
CA ALA A 29 0.90 -31.37 -37.37
C ALA A 29 2.04 -31.37 -36.33
N LEU A 30 3.30 -31.40 -36.77
CA LEU A 30 4.44 -31.31 -35.85
C LEU A 30 4.51 -29.93 -35.18
N LEU A 31 4.26 -28.86 -35.95
CA LEU A 31 4.24 -27.50 -35.41
C LEU A 31 3.14 -27.32 -34.35
N SER A 32 1.95 -27.88 -34.54
CA SER A 32 0.86 -27.77 -33.57
C SER A 32 1.17 -28.52 -32.26
N ILE A 33 1.83 -29.67 -32.34
CA ILE A 33 2.29 -30.43 -31.16
C ILE A 33 3.35 -29.63 -30.39
N VAL A 34 4.32 -29.05 -31.08
CA VAL A 34 5.38 -28.23 -30.46
C VAL A 34 4.78 -27.00 -29.79
N MET A 35 3.90 -26.26 -30.49
CA MET A 35 3.26 -25.07 -29.94
C MET A 35 2.39 -25.38 -28.71
N SER A 36 1.66 -26.49 -28.73
CA SER A 36 0.86 -26.93 -27.57
C SER A 36 1.74 -27.27 -26.36
N SER A 37 2.89 -27.89 -26.60
CA SER A 37 3.86 -28.23 -25.55
C SER A 37 4.48 -26.97 -24.94
N VAL A 38 4.90 -26.01 -25.77
CA VAL A 38 5.46 -24.72 -25.31
C VAL A 38 4.42 -23.91 -24.54
N TYR A 39 3.17 -23.88 -25.02
CA TYR A 39 2.07 -23.21 -24.33
C TYR A 39 1.82 -23.82 -22.95
N THR A 40 1.74 -25.16 -22.87
CA THR A 40 1.49 -25.86 -21.60
C THR A 40 2.64 -25.66 -20.62
N LEU A 41 3.90 -25.73 -21.08
CA LEU A 41 5.07 -25.50 -20.24
C LEU A 41 5.12 -24.06 -19.71
N THR A 42 4.91 -23.08 -20.59
CA THR A 42 4.89 -21.66 -20.21
C THR A 42 3.79 -21.40 -19.20
N HIS A 43 2.59 -21.93 -19.44
CA HIS A 43 1.46 -21.78 -18.52
C HIS A 43 1.71 -22.46 -17.17
N ALA A 44 2.29 -23.65 -17.15
CA ALA A 44 2.67 -24.33 -15.91
C ALA A 44 3.77 -23.58 -15.15
N SER A 45 4.75 -23.02 -15.86
CA SER A 45 5.82 -22.21 -15.27
C SER A 45 5.27 -20.93 -14.65
N LEU A 46 4.39 -20.21 -15.36
CA LEU A 46 3.73 -19.00 -14.84
C LEU A 46 2.87 -19.33 -13.62
N ARG A 47 2.12 -20.44 -13.64
CA ARG A 47 1.33 -20.88 -12.49
C ARG A 47 2.20 -21.25 -11.30
N THR A 48 3.30 -21.95 -11.53
CA THR A 48 4.24 -22.34 -10.46
C THR A 48 4.94 -21.12 -9.88
N TRP A 49 5.31 -20.16 -10.72
CA TRP A 49 5.88 -18.89 -10.28
C TRP A 49 4.86 -18.10 -9.47
N ASN A 50 3.64 -17.95 -9.98
CA ASN A 50 2.55 -17.34 -9.21
C ASN A 50 2.30 -18.09 -7.91
N LEU A 51 2.37 -19.42 -7.87
CA LEU A 51 2.15 -20.22 -6.65
C LEU A 51 3.31 -20.13 -5.67
N ALA A 52 4.54 -19.98 -6.16
CA ALA A 52 5.71 -19.69 -5.34
C ALA A 52 5.70 -18.24 -4.82
N GLU A 53 5.09 -17.32 -5.56
CA GLU A 53 4.92 -15.92 -5.19
C GLU A 53 3.70 -15.71 -4.27
N THR A 54 2.62 -16.49 -4.46
CA THR A 54 1.39 -16.52 -3.64
C THR A 54 1.44 -17.52 -2.50
N GLY A 55 2.47 -18.37 -2.43
CA GLY A 55 2.89 -19.06 -1.20
C GLY A 55 3.45 -18.01 -0.25
N THR A 56 2.62 -17.05 0.11
CA THR A 56 3.02 -15.85 0.80
C THR A 56 3.29 -16.21 2.23
N ASP A 57 4.54 -16.01 2.60
CA ASP A 57 4.93 -15.93 3.98
C ASP A 57 4.07 -14.83 4.62
N LEU A 58 3.02 -15.20 5.36
CA LEU A 58 2.11 -14.28 6.06
C LEU A 58 2.91 -13.27 6.90
N TYR A 59 4.07 -13.69 7.41
CA TYR A 59 4.97 -12.82 8.15
C TYR A 59 5.56 -11.73 7.25
N LEU A 60 5.92 -12.06 6.00
CA LEU A 60 6.44 -11.11 5.03
C LEU A 60 5.37 -10.13 4.56
N GLU A 61 4.15 -10.61 4.27
CA GLU A 61 3.03 -9.72 3.93
C GLU A 61 2.73 -8.74 5.07
N ALA A 62 2.55 -9.25 6.29
CA ALA A 62 2.28 -8.41 7.44
C ALA A 62 3.41 -7.42 7.70
N ARG A 63 4.67 -7.84 7.55
CA ARG A 63 5.83 -6.96 7.67
C ARG A 63 5.84 -5.88 6.60
N ASN A 64 5.52 -6.21 5.35
CA ASN A 64 5.48 -5.26 4.25
C ASN A 64 4.39 -4.22 4.49
N ALA A 65 3.18 -4.65 4.91
CA ALA A 65 2.08 -3.77 5.27
C ALA A 65 2.45 -2.81 6.41
N VAL A 66 3.00 -3.33 7.52
CA VAL A 66 3.48 -2.50 8.64
C VAL A 66 4.58 -1.55 8.19
N THR A 67 5.53 -1.99 7.38
CA THR A 67 6.67 -1.16 6.94
C THR A 67 6.20 -0.02 6.04
N LEU A 68 5.29 -0.30 5.11
CA LEU A 68 4.71 0.71 4.22
C LEU A 68 3.90 1.73 5.03
N PHE A 69 2.99 1.25 5.88
CA PHE A 69 2.20 2.12 6.75
C PHE A 69 3.10 2.98 7.65
N ALA A 70 4.08 2.38 8.33
CA ALA A 70 4.98 3.09 9.22
C ALA A 70 5.80 4.15 8.47
N ARG A 71 6.24 3.87 7.25
CA ARG A 71 6.93 4.87 6.41
C ARG A 71 6.04 6.07 6.16
N GLU A 72 4.78 5.87 5.80
CA GLU A 72 3.87 6.96 5.45
C GLU A 72 3.36 7.72 6.67
N TYR A 73 3.03 7.01 7.74
CA TYR A 73 2.68 7.57 9.04
C TYR A 73 3.78 8.49 9.58
N ASN A 74 5.06 8.09 9.42
CA ASN A 74 6.21 8.93 9.80
C ASN A 74 6.43 10.14 8.87
N ASN A 75 5.73 10.22 7.73
CA ASN A 75 5.82 11.30 6.76
C ASN A 75 4.53 12.12 6.66
N ILE A 76 3.68 12.07 7.69
CA ILE A 76 2.49 12.94 7.82
C ILE A 76 2.91 14.42 7.83
N VAL A 77 2.18 15.23 7.08
CA VAL A 77 2.36 16.68 7.04
C VAL A 77 1.64 17.31 8.22
N GLY A 78 2.39 17.80 9.22
CA GLY A 78 1.80 18.41 10.43
C GLY A 78 0.84 19.58 10.16
N ARG A 79 1.00 20.33 9.06
CA ARG A 79 0.04 21.38 8.65
C ARG A 79 -1.35 20.83 8.29
N ALA A 80 -1.42 19.57 7.91
CA ALA A 80 -2.65 18.85 7.58
C ALA A 80 -3.24 18.11 8.78
N SER A 81 -2.75 18.33 10.01
CA SER A 81 -3.24 17.64 11.21
C SER A 81 -4.75 17.76 11.42
N HIS A 82 -5.34 18.87 10.98
CA HIS A 82 -6.77 19.12 11.09
C HIS A 82 -7.62 18.30 10.11
N LEU A 83 -7.00 17.68 9.11
CA LEU A 83 -7.62 16.81 8.11
C LEU A 83 -7.34 15.32 8.38
N PHE A 84 -6.62 15.00 9.46
CA PHE A 84 -6.36 13.62 9.86
C PHE A 84 -7.61 13.05 10.51
N GLU A 85 -8.06 11.90 10.01
CA GLU A 85 -9.28 11.25 10.46
C GLU A 85 -9.22 9.73 10.28
N GLY A 86 -10.13 9.03 10.95
CA GLY A 86 -10.34 7.60 10.77
C GLY A 86 -11.12 6.98 11.90
N ASP A 87 -11.31 5.67 11.80
CA ASP A 87 -11.97 4.82 12.77
C ASP A 87 -11.15 3.55 13.04
N GLU A 88 -11.78 2.51 13.58
CA GLU A 88 -11.11 1.26 13.88
C GLU A 88 -10.61 0.52 12.63
N LYS A 89 -11.17 0.80 11.45
CA LYS A 89 -10.94 0.04 10.21
C LYS A 89 -10.43 0.89 9.06
N GLU A 90 -10.46 2.20 9.18
CA GLU A 90 -9.87 3.12 8.19
C GLU A 90 -9.11 4.28 8.82
N ILE A 91 -8.14 4.79 8.07
CA ILE A 91 -7.37 5.99 8.44
C ILE A 91 -7.02 6.76 7.18
N VAL A 92 -7.29 8.06 7.22
CA VAL A 92 -6.99 9.02 6.16
C VAL A 92 -5.93 9.99 6.66
N MET A 93 -4.85 10.11 5.89
CA MET A 93 -3.72 10.96 6.22
C MET A 93 -3.20 11.71 5.00
N PHE A 94 -2.59 12.86 5.26
CA PHE A 94 -1.89 13.65 4.24
C PHE A 94 -0.39 13.52 4.47
N VAL A 95 0.30 12.92 3.50
CA VAL A 95 1.71 12.51 3.64
C VAL A 95 2.57 13.04 2.51
N LEU A 96 3.88 13.17 2.77
CA LEU A 96 4.90 13.39 1.75
C LEU A 96 5.57 12.05 1.37
N ALA A 97 5.02 11.36 0.39
CA ALA A 97 5.54 10.07 -0.08
C ALA A 97 5.69 10.03 -1.60
N GLN A 98 6.35 9.00 -2.10
CA GLN A 98 6.47 8.75 -3.54
C GLN A 98 5.22 8.00 -3.99
N PRO A 99 4.58 8.38 -5.12
CA PRO A 99 3.46 7.64 -5.67
C PRO A 99 3.83 6.18 -5.94
N MET A 100 2.89 5.27 -5.72
CA MET A 100 2.99 3.88 -6.16
C MET A 100 2.61 3.74 -7.63
N ASP A 101 1.74 4.60 -8.14
CA ASP A 101 1.48 4.70 -9.57
C ASP A 101 2.70 5.28 -10.31
N LEU A 102 3.37 4.44 -11.09
CA LEU A 102 4.54 4.81 -11.88
C LEU A 102 4.22 5.84 -12.97
N GLU A 103 2.95 5.94 -13.41
CA GLU A 103 2.53 6.91 -14.42
C GLU A 103 2.55 8.36 -13.89
N GLU A 104 2.40 8.55 -12.58
CA GLU A 104 2.44 9.89 -11.97
C GLU A 104 3.87 10.47 -11.86
N GLY A 105 4.89 9.64 -12.10
CA GLY A 105 6.30 10.00 -12.15
C GLY A 105 7.05 9.88 -10.82
N GLU A 106 8.35 10.14 -10.85
CA GLU A 106 9.23 10.01 -9.67
C GLU A 106 9.18 11.25 -8.76
N GLY A 107 9.52 11.03 -7.48
CA GLY A 107 9.70 12.08 -6.48
C GLY A 107 8.64 12.10 -5.38
N ARG A 108 8.98 12.70 -4.25
CA ARG A 108 8.07 12.84 -3.10
C ARG A 108 7.07 13.96 -3.37
N ARG A 109 5.79 13.68 -3.21
CA ARG A 109 4.69 14.63 -3.40
C ARG A 109 3.74 14.59 -2.21
N LEU A 110 2.93 15.64 -2.08
CA LEU A 110 1.86 15.68 -1.11
C LEU A 110 0.70 14.81 -1.62
N MET A 111 0.34 13.79 -0.85
CA MET A 111 -0.72 12.84 -1.22
C MET A 111 -1.72 12.71 -0.08
N ARG A 112 -2.99 12.48 -0.45
CA ARG A 112 -3.97 11.88 0.45
C ARG A 112 -3.75 10.37 0.36
N VAL A 113 -3.51 9.73 1.50
CA VAL A 113 -3.41 8.27 1.60
C VAL A 113 -4.47 7.78 2.56
N ARG A 114 -5.25 6.79 2.12
CA ARG A 114 -6.28 6.11 2.90
C ARG A 114 -5.94 4.64 3.00
N TYR A 115 -5.84 4.12 4.22
CA TYR A 115 -5.83 2.69 4.48
C TYR A 115 -7.20 2.29 4.96
N PHE A 116 -7.74 1.19 4.44
CA PHE A 116 -9.03 0.67 4.87
C PHE A 116 -9.10 -0.84 4.74
N TYR A 117 -9.86 -1.47 5.64
CA TYR A 117 -10.06 -2.92 5.63
C TYR A 117 -11.29 -3.32 4.80
N ASN A 118 -11.06 -4.10 3.75
CA ASN A 118 -12.11 -4.64 2.89
C ASN A 118 -12.52 -6.03 3.35
N ARG A 119 -13.52 -6.09 4.24
CA ARG A 119 -14.04 -7.35 4.81
C ARG A 119 -14.57 -8.34 3.77
N ASN A 120 -15.07 -7.87 2.63
CA ASN A 120 -15.61 -8.76 1.60
C ASN A 120 -14.51 -9.54 0.88
N LYS A 121 -13.34 -8.92 0.70
CA LYS A 121 -12.18 -9.53 0.05
C LYS A 121 -11.17 -10.09 1.06
N ASN A 122 -11.32 -9.78 2.34
CA ASN A 122 -10.32 -10.04 3.38
C ASN A 122 -8.96 -9.41 3.03
N THR A 123 -8.99 -8.16 2.56
CA THR A 123 -7.78 -7.43 2.15
C THR A 123 -7.63 -6.14 2.93
N LEU A 124 -6.38 -5.76 3.21
CA LEU A 124 -6.04 -4.40 3.60
C LEU A 124 -5.68 -3.62 2.34
N GLU A 125 -6.49 -2.62 2.02
CA GLU A 125 -6.35 -1.81 0.82
C GLU A 125 -5.75 -0.44 1.18
N ARG A 126 -4.92 0.08 0.26
CA ARG A 126 -4.34 1.42 0.31
C ARG A 126 -4.73 2.16 -0.95
N GLU A 127 -5.39 3.29 -0.75
CA GLU A 127 -5.76 4.23 -1.78
C GLU A 127 -4.89 5.49 -1.65
N GLU A 128 -4.34 5.97 -2.75
CA GLU A 128 -3.60 7.23 -2.82
C GLU A 128 -4.20 8.17 -3.87
N ALA A 129 -4.09 9.47 -3.60
CA ALA A 129 -4.38 10.51 -4.58
C ALA A 129 -3.44 11.70 -4.40
N LEU A 130 -2.86 12.18 -5.50
CA LEU A 130 -2.03 13.37 -5.50
C LEU A 130 -2.86 14.61 -5.13
N VAL A 131 -2.34 15.44 -4.23
CA VAL A 131 -2.98 16.72 -3.87
C VAL A 131 -2.50 17.80 -4.85
N GLU A 132 -3.39 18.26 -5.72
CA GLU A 132 -3.05 19.23 -6.77
C GLU A 132 -3.09 20.69 -6.30
N THR A 133 -3.72 20.94 -5.15
CA THR A 133 -3.99 22.29 -4.62
C THR A 133 -3.34 22.49 -3.25
N ALA A 134 -3.19 23.75 -2.84
CA ALA A 134 -2.72 24.03 -1.48
C ALA A 134 -3.75 23.53 -0.45
N LEU A 135 -3.27 22.92 0.62
CA LEU A 135 -4.12 22.48 1.73
C LEU A 135 -4.88 23.69 2.32
N PRO A 136 -6.16 23.50 2.71
CA PRO A 136 -6.92 24.54 3.37
C PRO A 136 -6.25 24.95 4.69
N LYS A 137 -6.51 26.18 5.12
CA LYS A 137 -6.16 26.61 6.48
C LYS A 137 -7.06 25.88 7.47
N ARG A 138 -6.54 25.63 8.67
CA ARG A 138 -7.32 25.08 9.77
C ARG A 138 -8.56 25.95 10.02
N PRO A 139 -9.79 25.40 9.90
CA PRO A 139 -11.00 26.13 10.23
C PRO A 139 -11.21 26.23 11.75
N THR A 140 -12.20 27.03 12.15
CA THR A 140 -12.60 27.19 13.56
C THR A 140 -13.52 26.07 14.03
N SER A 141 -14.41 25.58 13.15
CA SER A 141 -15.35 24.47 13.40
C SER A 141 -15.11 23.30 12.44
N ALA A 142 -15.53 22.10 12.83
CA ALA A 142 -15.46 20.90 12.00
C ALA A 142 -16.38 21.00 10.78
N ASP A 143 -17.55 21.62 10.95
CA ASP A 143 -18.53 21.83 9.88
C ASP A 143 -18.03 22.76 8.77
N ASP A 144 -17.01 23.58 9.06
CA ASP A 144 -16.41 24.51 8.11
C ASP A 144 -15.34 23.84 7.22
N ILE A 145 -15.06 22.54 7.40
CA ILE A 145 -14.09 21.81 6.56
C ILE A 145 -14.70 21.55 5.19
N ASP A 146 -14.45 22.45 4.26
CA ASP A 146 -14.81 22.26 2.86
C ASP A 146 -13.77 21.35 2.15
N ARG A 147 -14.04 20.05 2.14
CA ARG A 147 -13.22 19.04 1.44
C ARG A 147 -13.14 19.27 -0.06
N SER A 148 -14.12 19.93 -0.66
CA SER A 148 -14.14 20.19 -2.11
C SER A 148 -13.01 21.11 -2.56
N ARG A 149 -12.43 21.88 -1.63
CA ARG A 149 -11.27 22.75 -1.88
C ARG A 149 -9.98 21.97 -2.08
N ILE A 150 -9.93 20.72 -1.64
CA ILE A 150 -8.79 19.83 -1.84
C ILE A 150 -9.00 19.13 -3.18
N LYS A 151 -8.46 19.73 -4.24
CA LYS A 151 -8.44 19.07 -5.54
C LYS A 151 -7.45 17.92 -5.51
N LEU A 152 -7.95 16.72 -5.76
CA LEU A 152 -7.20 15.49 -5.85
C LEU A 152 -7.09 15.06 -7.31
N ALA A 153 -5.96 14.46 -7.67
CA ALA A 153 -5.81 13.78 -8.95
C ALA A 153 -6.60 12.47 -8.95
N ARG A 154 -6.33 11.61 -9.94
CA ARG A 154 -6.92 10.29 -10.02
C ARG A 154 -6.54 9.46 -8.79
N GLU A 155 -7.52 8.74 -8.25
CA GLU A 155 -7.28 7.79 -7.16
C GLU A 155 -6.64 6.50 -7.71
N TYR A 156 -5.63 6.02 -7.01
CA TYR A 156 -4.97 4.74 -7.26
C TYR A 156 -5.14 3.84 -6.04
N GLU A 157 -5.75 2.68 -6.24
CA GLU A 157 -6.00 1.67 -5.20
C GLU A 157 -5.05 0.49 -5.40
N SER A 158 -4.49 0.00 -4.30
CA SER A 158 -3.59 -1.15 -4.27
C SER A 158 -3.88 -2.02 -3.05
N VAL A 159 -3.78 -3.34 -3.22
CA VAL A 159 -3.83 -4.29 -2.11
C VAL A 159 -2.46 -4.32 -1.43
N VAL A 160 -2.43 -4.09 -0.12
CA VAL A 160 -1.20 -4.06 0.68
C VAL A 160 -0.97 -5.38 1.41
N ALA A 161 -2.05 -6.08 1.75
CA ALA A 161 -2.02 -7.37 2.42
C ALA A 161 -3.29 -8.16 2.08
N ASP A 162 -3.12 -9.46 1.83
CA ASP A 162 -4.19 -10.41 1.58
C ASP A 162 -4.47 -11.25 2.84
N ASN A 163 -5.58 -12.00 2.83
CA ASN A 163 -5.99 -12.91 3.90
C ASN A 163 -6.09 -12.26 5.30
N VAL A 164 -6.45 -10.98 5.35
CA VAL A 164 -6.67 -10.23 6.60
C VAL A 164 -8.06 -10.54 7.15
N VAL A 165 -8.13 -11.16 8.32
CA VAL A 165 -9.36 -11.53 9.04
C VAL A 165 -9.86 -10.42 9.95
N ASP A 166 -8.92 -9.72 10.60
CA ASP A 166 -9.22 -8.61 11.50
C ASP A 166 -8.21 -7.49 11.27
N PHE A 167 -8.69 -6.26 11.27
CA PHE A 167 -7.88 -5.05 11.22
C PHE A 167 -8.45 -4.06 12.22
N LYS A 168 -7.60 -3.60 13.14
CA LYS A 168 -7.96 -2.63 14.15
C LYS A 168 -6.90 -1.54 14.28
N ILE A 169 -7.35 -0.30 14.21
CA ILE A 169 -6.58 0.91 14.51
C ILE A 169 -7.01 1.42 15.88
N THR A 170 -6.05 1.81 16.71
CA THR A 170 -6.31 2.46 17.99
C THR A 170 -5.42 3.68 18.14
N TYR A 171 -6.03 4.83 18.38
CA TYR A 171 -5.36 6.12 18.52
C TYR A 171 -4.93 6.31 19.98
N ILE A 172 -3.66 6.65 20.17
CA ILE A 172 -3.04 6.77 21.50
C ILE A 172 -2.81 8.25 21.81
N TRP A 173 -3.42 8.71 22.90
CA TRP A 173 -3.27 10.07 23.42
C TRP A 173 -2.51 10.03 24.74
N VAL A 174 -1.47 10.85 24.89
CA VAL A 174 -0.70 10.96 26.13
C VAL A 174 -0.95 12.33 26.76
N PRO A 175 -1.81 12.40 27.78
CA PRO A 175 -2.24 13.68 28.35
C PRO A 175 -1.09 14.44 29.01
N LEU A 176 -1.18 15.76 29.07
CA LEU A 176 -0.31 16.57 29.93
C LEU A 176 -0.67 16.32 31.40
N PRO A 177 0.33 16.10 32.29
CA PRO A 177 0.06 16.08 33.73
C PRO A 177 -0.49 17.45 34.17
N GLN A 178 -1.36 17.45 35.18
CA GLN A 178 -1.92 18.69 35.74
C GLN A 178 -0.82 19.57 36.35
N ASP A 179 0.11 18.94 37.07
CA ASP A 179 1.26 19.59 37.70
C ASP A 179 2.55 19.11 37.04
N GLN A 180 3.37 20.04 36.53
CA GLN A 180 4.70 19.76 36.02
C GLN A 180 5.68 20.79 36.56
N PHE A 181 6.54 20.35 37.48
CA PHE A 181 7.61 21.17 38.03
C PHE A 181 8.85 21.09 37.12
N PRO A 182 9.50 22.22 36.77
CA PRO A 182 10.65 22.23 35.86
C PRO A 182 11.83 21.37 36.31
N ASP A 183 12.02 21.23 37.63
CA ASP A 183 13.15 20.53 38.24
C ASP A 183 12.87 19.05 38.55
N GLU A 184 11.64 18.58 38.29
CA GLU A 184 11.23 17.20 38.56
C GLU A 184 11.17 16.38 37.25
N PRO A 185 11.49 15.07 37.32
CA PRO A 185 11.31 14.19 36.16
C PRO A 185 9.83 14.19 35.72
N PRO A 186 9.54 14.08 34.41
CA PRO A 186 8.17 14.06 33.93
C PRO A 186 7.35 12.95 34.58
N VAL A 187 6.20 13.33 35.16
CA VAL A 187 5.25 12.36 35.73
C VAL A 187 4.72 11.47 34.60
N LYS A 188 4.78 10.15 34.81
CA LYS A 188 4.21 9.18 33.88
C LYS A 188 2.69 9.22 34.01
N VAL A 189 2.02 9.73 32.97
CA VAL A 189 0.55 9.72 32.87
C VAL A 189 0.13 8.55 31.98
N PRO A 190 -0.87 7.74 32.38
CA PRO A 190 -1.35 6.66 31.52
C PRO A 190 -1.93 7.22 30.22
N PRO A 191 -1.68 6.58 29.06
CA PRO A 191 -2.28 6.98 27.80
C PRO A 191 -3.79 6.71 27.80
N VAL A 192 -4.51 7.52 27.02
CA VAL A 192 -5.92 7.34 26.68
C VAL A 192 -5.99 6.75 25.28
N TYR A 193 -6.80 5.69 25.12
CA TYR A 193 -6.97 4.97 23.86
C TYR A 193 -8.34 5.31 23.27
N SER A 194 -8.38 5.59 21.97
CA SER A 194 -9.61 5.82 21.22
C SER A 194 -9.66 4.94 19.97
N GLU A 195 -10.84 4.46 19.61
CA GLU A 195 -11.08 3.69 18.38
C GLU A 195 -11.48 4.59 17.19
N ARG A 196 -11.62 5.89 17.41
CA ARG A 196 -11.99 6.88 16.40
C ARG A 196 -11.09 8.10 16.47
N HIS A 197 -10.97 8.80 15.34
CA HIS A 197 -10.30 10.08 15.22
C HIS A 197 -11.06 10.99 14.26
N ARG A 198 -11.54 12.14 14.74
CA ARG A 198 -12.24 13.11 13.90
C ARG A 198 -11.32 14.23 13.41
N PRO A 199 -11.68 14.93 12.33
CA PRO A 199 -11.02 16.16 11.95
C PRO A 199 -10.94 17.18 13.10
N LEU A 200 -9.92 18.05 13.06
CA LEU A 200 -9.59 19.07 14.08
C LEU A 200 -9.10 18.60 15.45
N TRP A 201 -9.22 17.32 15.80
CA TRP A 201 -8.65 16.78 17.05
C TRP A 201 -7.12 16.93 17.10
N GLY A 202 -6.47 17.07 15.95
CA GLY A 202 -5.04 17.21 15.83
C GLY A 202 -4.41 15.89 15.42
N LEU A 203 -3.20 15.63 15.91
CA LEU A 203 -2.53 14.34 15.69
C LEU A 203 -2.39 13.62 17.03
N PRO A 204 -2.70 12.32 17.09
CA PRO A 204 -2.48 11.52 18.30
C PRO A 204 -0.98 11.38 18.56
N GLN A 205 -0.59 11.02 19.79
CA GLN A 205 0.82 10.74 20.11
C GLN A 205 1.32 9.43 19.51
N GLY A 206 0.42 8.53 19.13
CA GLY A 206 0.73 7.34 18.36
C GLY A 206 -0.52 6.64 17.83
N VAL A 207 -0.30 5.62 17.04
CA VAL A 207 -1.33 4.66 16.62
C VAL A 207 -0.86 3.25 16.93
N GLU A 208 -1.76 2.41 17.40
CA GLU A 208 -1.59 0.98 17.49
C GLU A 208 -2.35 0.33 16.33
N LEU A 209 -1.64 -0.50 15.57
CA LEU A 209 -2.23 -1.33 14.53
C LEU A 209 -2.24 -2.78 15.03
N ARG A 210 -3.39 -3.43 14.87
CA ARG A 210 -3.54 -4.87 15.06
C ARG A 210 -4.11 -5.47 13.77
N MET A 211 -3.40 -6.46 13.22
CA MET A 211 -3.81 -7.20 12.04
C MET A 211 -3.77 -8.69 12.35
N THR A 212 -4.82 -9.40 11.98
CA THR A 212 -4.88 -10.87 12.08
C THR A 212 -4.96 -11.44 10.68
N PHE A 213 -4.02 -12.30 10.32
CA PHE A 213 -3.93 -12.97 9.03
C PHE A 213 -4.34 -14.43 9.18
N ARG A 214 -4.99 -15.00 8.15
CA ARG A 214 -5.28 -16.44 8.09
C ARG A 214 -4.41 -17.12 7.05
N ASN A 215 -3.85 -18.27 7.41
CA ASN A 215 -3.14 -19.09 6.44
C ASN A 215 -4.13 -19.75 5.46
N PRO A 216 -4.00 -19.51 4.14
CA PRO A 216 -4.88 -20.16 3.16
C PRO A 216 -4.67 -21.69 3.08
N ASP A 217 -3.48 -22.18 3.46
CA ASP A 217 -3.15 -23.61 3.43
C ASP A 217 -3.58 -24.37 4.68
N VAL A 218 -3.83 -23.66 5.80
CA VAL A 218 -4.15 -24.24 7.11
C VAL A 218 -5.29 -23.45 7.75
N GLU A 219 -6.51 -24.00 7.67
CA GLU A 219 -7.78 -23.32 8.00
C GLU A 219 -7.80 -22.64 9.39
N ASP A 220 -7.17 -23.27 10.38
CA ASP A 220 -7.16 -22.81 11.78
C ASP A 220 -5.89 -22.05 12.18
N GLN A 221 -4.95 -21.82 11.25
CA GLN A 221 -3.72 -21.10 11.55
C GLN A 221 -3.89 -19.61 11.32
N GLU A 222 -3.97 -18.85 12.40
CA GLU A 222 -3.99 -17.39 12.38
C GLU A 222 -2.66 -16.81 12.88
N TYR A 223 -2.28 -15.66 12.33
CA TYR A 223 -1.09 -14.91 12.69
C TYR A 223 -1.46 -13.47 13.03
N GLU A 224 -1.21 -13.07 14.28
CA GLU A 224 -1.50 -11.71 14.76
C GLU A 224 -0.22 -10.86 14.74
N VAL A 225 -0.32 -9.68 14.12
CA VAL A 225 0.69 -8.63 14.21
C VAL A 225 0.12 -7.44 14.94
N LYS A 226 0.80 -7.05 16.01
CA LYS A 226 0.49 -5.88 16.81
C LYS A 226 1.69 -4.94 16.85
N VAL A 227 1.51 -3.70 16.39
CA VAL A 227 2.57 -2.69 16.35
C VAL A 227 2.09 -1.34 16.85
N THR A 228 2.90 -0.68 17.68
CA THR A 228 2.66 0.69 18.14
C THR A 228 3.62 1.63 17.44
N LEU A 229 3.08 2.64 16.75
CA LEU A 229 3.83 3.61 15.97
C LEU A 229 3.70 4.99 16.63
N PRO A 230 4.80 5.58 17.13
CA PRO A 230 4.77 6.91 17.70
C PRO A 230 4.66 7.98 16.60
N MET A 231 3.87 9.01 16.84
CA MET A 231 3.76 10.15 15.94
C MET A 231 5.05 10.98 15.98
N ARG A 232 5.64 11.21 14.81
CA ARG A 232 6.84 12.06 14.66
C ARG A 232 6.54 13.49 14.25
N ALA A 233 5.36 13.75 13.70
CA ALA A 233 4.92 15.11 13.41
C ALA A 233 4.63 15.87 14.72
N PRO A 234 4.72 17.21 14.72
CA PRO A 234 4.37 18.00 15.91
C PRO A 234 2.94 17.70 16.37
N THR A 235 2.80 17.21 17.60
CA THR A 235 1.51 16.98 18.25
C THR A 235 1.29 18.00 19.36
N VAL A 236 0.04 18.39 19.59
CA VAL A 236 -0.34 19.18 20.77
C VAL A 236 -0.83 18.19 21.82
N ARG A 237 -0.17 18.15 22.98
CA ARG A 237 -0.67 17.37 24.11
C ARG A 237 -1.78 18.18 24.80
N MET A 238 -2.86 17.50 25.15
CA MET A 238 -4.01 18.08 25.83
C MET A 238 -4.07 17.59 27.28
N ARG A 239 -4.77 18.31 28.16
CA ARG A 239 -5.07 17.81 29.51
C ARG A 239 -6.15 16.72 29.44
N ASN A 240 -6.27 15.91 30.50
CA ASN A 240 -7.32 14.88 30.59
C ASN A 240 -8.73 15.46 30.35
N GLU A 241 -9.08 16.55 31.03
CA GLU A 241 -10.38 17.22 30.88
C GLU A 241 -10.68 17.61 29.43
N GLN A 242 -9.65 18.07 28.68
CA GLN A 242 -9.80 18.44 27.28
C GLN A 242 -9.96 17.22 26.36
N LEU A 243 -9.28 16.11 26.67
CA LEU A 243 -9.46 14.85 25.96
C LEU A 243 -10.86 14.28 26.22
N GLU A 244 -11.33 14.32 27.46
CA GLU A 244 -12.68 13.89 27.85
C GLU A 244 -13.75 14.72 27.14
N GLU A 245 -13.61 16.05 27.12
CA GLU A 245 -14.51 16.95 26.37
C GLU A 245 -14.48 16.64 24.86
N MET A 246 -13.27 16.43 24.29
CA MET A 246 -13.09 16.11 22.88
C MET A 246 -13.77 14.78 22.50
N PHE A 247 -13.70 13.76 23.35
CA PHE A 247 -14.36 12.47 23.10
C PHE A 247 -15.87 12.49 23.39
N SER A 248 -16.32 13.34 24.32
CA SER A 248 -17.74 13.41 24.71
C SER A 248 -18.60 14.27 23.78
N ALA A 249 -18.01 15.17 22.99
CA ALA A 249 -18.73 16.04 22.05
C ALA A 249 -19.44 15.27 20.90
N ASP A 250 -19.31 13.95 20.88
CA ASP A 250 -19.57 13.07 19.75
C ASP A 250 -20.60 11.97 20.02
N ASP A 251 -20.98 11.77 21.29
CA ASP A 251 -22.03 10.86 21.77
C ASP A 251 -23.39 11.56 21.83
#